data_AF-A0A3D1WC11-F1
#
_entry.id   AF-A0A3D1WC11-F1
#
_cell.length_a   1.000
_cell.length_b   1.000
_cell.length_c   1.000
_cell.angle_alpha   90.00
_cell.angle_beta   90.00
_cell.angle_gamma   90.00
#
_symmetry.space_group_name_H-M   'P 1'
#
loop_
_entity.id
_entity.type
_entity.pdbx_description
1 polymer ?
#
loop_
_entity_poly.entity_id
_entity_poly.type
_entity_poly.pdbx_seq_one_letter_code
_entity_poly.pdbx_strand_id
1 'polypeptide(L)'
;MYGEHRRPEIRPHSRLIEVPDIVIEGFGCELPEIVATGMAAQHPQPHWLNLEYLSAESWVAEHHLLPSHHPQLGIAKTFFFPGFEAGTGGLIRERFVQVPPPSTATHQPLNVFLFAYDLRASAAVASVVAESPQVQALTVPAGALADRLAAAHLPKLDVAAFVPQREFDAMLASFDLLFVRGEDSLVRAIWTGKPFVWQIYPQDDRVHWPKLEAFLDLYCRGLAPPAESSLRRLWHRLNDIPSEQIVGSESLGRLWQDYLSHLPEIAVHAHRWTASQMKLPDLASNLSAWVEKSAKSP
;
A
#
# COMPACT_ATOMS: atom_id res chain seq x y z
N MET A 1 3.77 43.12 -50.64
CA MET A 1 3.84 43.31 -49.18
C MET A 1 3.37 42.03 -48.51
N TYR A 2 4.30 41.12 -48.21
CA TYR A 2 4.04 39.94 -47.40
C TYR A 2 4.36 40.30 -45.96
N GLY A 3 3.37 40.20 -45.08
CA GLY A 3 3.52 40.51 -43.66
C GLY A 3 4.41 39.48 -42.98
N GLU A 4 5.46 39.95 -42.32
CA GLU A 4 6.32 39.14 -41.47
C GLU A 4 5.51 38.53 -40.32
N HIS A 5 5.40 37.20 -40.31
CA HIS A 5 4.96 36.46 -39.14
C HIS A 5 6.03 36.57 -38.05
N ARG A 6 5.79 37.45 -37.06
CA ARG A 6 6.53 37.43 -35.80
C ARG A 6 6.36 36.05 -35.16
N ARG A 7 7.46 35.31 -35.00
CA ARG A 7 7.54 34.17 -34.08
C ARG A 7 7.16 34.67 -32.68
N PRO A 8 6.37 33.92 -31.90
CA PRO A 8 6.09 34.31 -30.52
C PRO A 8 7.41 34.33 -29.75
N GLU A 9 7.74 35.48 -29.15
CA GLU A 9 8.84 35.60 -28.21
C GLU A 9 8.59 34.66 -27.02
N ILE A 10 9.45 33.66 -26.86
CA ILE A 10 9.54 32.89 -25.62
C ILE A 10 10.07 33.86 -24.57
N ARG A 11 9.17 34.43 -23.75
CA ARG A 11 9.60 35.17 -22.57
C ARG A 11 10.30 34.18 -21.64
N PRO A 12 11.54 34.45 -21.18
CA PRO A 12 12.13 33.65 -20.13
C PRO A 12 11.23 33.86 -18.91
N HIS A 13 10.49 32.83 -18.51
CA HIS A 13 9.86 32.82 -17.20
C HIS A 13 10.97 32.65 -16.15
N SER A 14 11.76 33.71 -15.92
CA SER A 14 12.54 33.87 -14.70
C SER A 14 11.60 34.16 -13.53
N ARG A 15 10.67 33.23 -13.26
CA ARG A 15 10.10 33.16 -11.93
C ARG A 15 11.17 32.48 -11.09
N LEU A 16 11.80 33.26 -10.22
CA LEU A 16 12.53 32.72 -9.08
C LEU A 16 11.57 31.77 -8.37
N ILE A 17 11.81 30.46 -8.48
CA ILE A 17 11.10 29.48 -7.68
C ILE A 17 11.65 29.67 -6.27
N GLU A 18 10.80 30.10 -5.34
CA GLU A 18 11.14 30.07 -3.93
C GLU A 18 11.32 28.60 -3.56
N VAL A 19 12.57 28.18 -3.38
CA VAL A 19 12.88 26.79 -3.07
C VAL A 19 12.63 26.59 -1.58
N PRO A 20 11.79 25.61 -1.19
CA PRO A 20 11.45 25.36 0.21
C PRO A 20 12.65 24.75 0.97
N ASP A 21 12.58 24.73 2.30
CA ASP A 21 13.59 24.10 3.15
C ASP A 21 13.72 22.59 2.91
N ILE A 22 12.65 21.95 2.45
CA ILE A 22 12.58 20.50 2.18
C ILE A 22 11.90 20.29 0.84
N VAL A 23 12.52 19.48 -0.02
CA VAL A 23 11.96 18.99 -1.28
C VAL A 23 11.81 17.48 -1.19
N ILE A 24 10.58 17.00 -1.34
CA ILE A 24 10.26 15.57 -1.38
C ILE A 24 9.99 15.18 -2.84
N GLU A 25 10.90 14.42 -3.39
CA GLU A 25 10.74 13.72 -4.66
C GLU A 25 10.02 12.39 -4.39
N GLY A 26 8.82 12.21 -4.91
CA GLY A 26 8.04 11.00 -4.66
C GLY A 26 8.17 9.99 -5.80
N PHE A 27 8.48 8.73 -5.45
CA PHE A 27 8.36 7.58 -6.34
C PHE A 27 9.21 7.67 -7.61
N GLY A 28 10.41 8.25 -7.48
CA GLY A 28 11.34 8.46 -8.59
C GLY A 28 10.84 9.49 -9.62
N CYS A 29 9.95 10.41 -9.25
CA CYS A 29 9.57 11.51 -10.14
C CYS A 29 10.79 12.42 -10.38
N GLU A 30 11.28 12.53 -11.62
CA GLU A 30 12.42 13.41 -11.87
C GLU A 30 12.08 14.87 -11.54
N LEU A 31 12.86 15.49 -10.64
CA LEU A 31 12.72 16.92 -10.36
C LEU A 31 13.06 17.74 -11.61
N PRO A 32 12.30 18.82 -11.91
CA PRO A 32 12.67 19.74 -12.97
C PRO A 32 14.07 20.32 -12.71
N GLU A 33 14.92 20.40 -13.74
CA GLU A 33 16.32 20.85 -13.63
C GLU A 33 16.45 22.25 -12.99
N ILE A 34 15.49 23.14 -13.26
CA ILE A 34 15.43 24.48 -12.67
C ILE A 34 15.27 24.45 -11.15
N VAL A 35 14.55 23.45 -10.60
CA VAL A 35 14.37 23.26 -9.16
C VAL A 35 15.66 22.73 -8.55
N ALA A 36 16.26 21.68 -9.12
CA ALA A 36 17.50 21.09 -8.62
C ALA A 36 18.68 22.10 -8.64
N THR A 37 18.78 22.88 -9.70
CA THR A 37 19.79 23.96 -9.81
C THR A 37 19.51 25.07 -8.80
N GLY A 38 18.25 25.44 -8.62
CA GLY A 38 17.83 26.41 -7.59
C GLY A 38 18.21 25.95 -6.18
N MET A 39 17.95 24.67 -5.85
CA MET A 39 18.33 24.07 -4.57
C MET A 39 19.85 24.10 -4.35
N ALA A 40 20.63 23.71 -5.37
CA ALA A 40 22.09 23.64 -5.26
C ALA A 40 22.75 25.01 -5.02
N ALA A 41 22.13 26.09 -5.51
CA ALA A 41 22.62 27.46 -5.37
C ALA A 41 22.27 28.15 -4.03
N GLN A 42 21.47 27.51 -3.17
CA GLN A 42 21.07 28.07 -1.88
C GLN A 42 22.04 27.73 -0.74
N HIS A 43 22.10 28.61 0.26
CA HIS A 43 22.88 28.43 1.48
C HIS A 43 22.03 28.83 2.71
N PRO A 44 21.68 27.86 3.59
CA PRO A 44 21.93 26.42 3.48
C PRO A 44 21.19 25.78 2.28
N GLN A 45 21.70 24.65 1.78
CA GLN A 45 20.99 23.89 0.75
C GLN A 45 19.73 23.24 1.37
N PRO A 46 18.59 23.24 0.65
CA PRO A 46 17.41 22.49 1.05
C PRO A 46 17.67 21.00 1.23
N HIS A 47 16.93 20.37 2.14
CA HIS A 47 16.92 18.92 2.27
C HIS A 47 16.22 18.30 1.06
N TRP A 48 16.94 17.49 0.27
CA TRP A 48 16.36 16.72 -0.83
C TRP A 48 16.13 15.28 -0.39
N LEU A 49 14.87 14.88 -0.33
CA LEU A 49 14.46 13.53 0.03
C LEU A 49 13.81 12.82 -1.15
N ASN A 50 14.16 11.56 -1.34
CA ASN A 50 13.50 10.64 -2.27
C ASN A 50 12.59 9.70 -1.50
N LEU A 51 11.28 9.96 -1.53
CA LEU A 51 10.29 9.09 -0.91
C LEU A 51 10.01 7.91 -1.84
N GLU A 52 10.45 6.74 -1.42
CA GLU A 52 10.30 5.51 -2.18
C GLU A 52 8.98 4.80 -1.87
N TYR A 53 8.64 3.82 -2.70
CA TYR A 53 7.49 2.95 -2.46
C TYR A 53 7.67 2.11 -1.18
N LEU A 54 6.56 1.80 -0.51
CA LEU A 54 6.56 0.93 0.68
C LEU A 54 7.07 -0.46 0.32
N SER A 55 8.01 -1.03 1.09
CA SER A 55 8.43 -2.43 0.89
C SER A 55 8.75 -3.13 2.22
N ALA A 56 8.62 -4.46 2.20
CA ALA A 56 8.98 -5.37 3.29
C ALA A 56 10.28 -6.13 3.01
N GLU A 57 10.94 -5.87 1.88
CA GLU A 57 12.20 -6.52 1.53
C GLU A 57 13.32 -6.05 2.46
N SER A 58 14.18 -6.96 2.90
CA SER A 58 15.17 -6.69 3.95
C SER A 58 16.17 -5.59 3.58
N TRP A 59 16.49 -5.43 2.29
CA TRP A 59 17.46 -4.44 1.80
C TRP A 59 16.98 -2.99 2.03
N VAL A 60 15.69 -2.75 2.22
CA VAL A 60 15.14 -1.37 2.32
C VAL A 60 15.66 -0.67 3.58
N ALA A 61 15.87 -1.41 4.67
CA ALA A 61 16.44 -0.87 5.91
C ALA A 61 17.94 -0.52 5.75
N GLU A 62 18.66 -1.26 4.89
CA GLU A 62 20.07 -1.00 4.61
C GLU A 62 20.26 0.23 3.71
N HIS A 63 19.26 0.56 2.89
CA HIS A 63 19.30 1.69 1.96
C HIS A 63 18.55 2.93 2.47
N HIS A 64 17.79 2.80 3.56
CA HIS A 64 17.11 3.92 4.20
C HIS A 64 18.12 4.95 4.75
N LEU A 65 17.88 6.22 4.44
CA LEU A 65 18.72 7.38 4.75
C LEU A 65 20.10 7.40 4.09
N LEU A 66 20.37 6.55 3.09
CA LEU A 66 21.60 6.67 2.32
C LEU A 66 21.55 7.92 1.42
N PRO A 67 22.62 8.74 1.41
CA PRO A 67 22.75 9.86 0.49
C PRO A 67 23.22 9.38 -0.89
N SER A 68 22.75 10.06 -1.92
CA SER A 68 23.24 9.99 -3.30
C SER A 68 23.49 11.41 -3.80
N HIS A 69 24.71 11.72 -4.21
CA HIS A 69 25.05 13.05 -4.68
C HIS A 69 24.70 13.21 -6.14
N HIS A 70 24.04 14.33 -6.48
CA HIS A 70 23.77 14.68 -7.86
C HIS A 70 25.09 14.82 -8.63
N PRO A 71 25.29 14.12 -9.77
CA PRO A 71 26.59 14.05 -10.44
C PRO A 71 27.18 15.41 -10.83
N GLN A 72 26.35 16.33 -11.35
CA GLN A 72 26.79 17.67 -11.75
C GLN A 72 26.68 18.72 -10.63
N LEU A 73 25.60 18.69 -9.83
CA LEU A 73 25.26 19.75 -8.88
C LEU A 73 25.82 19.52 -7.47
N GLY A 74 26.27 18.30 -7.15
CA GLY A 74 26.84 17.93 -5.85
C GLY A 74 25.87 17.88 -4.67
N ILE A 75 24.66 18.44 -4.80
CA ILE A 75 23.61 18.39 -3.78
C ILE A 75 23.25 16.93 -3.45
N ALA A 76 23.08 16.64 -2.16
CA ALA A 76 22.75 15.31 -1.67
C ALA A 76 21.23 15.06 -1.71
N LYS A 77 20.85 13.96 -2.37
CA LYS A 77 19.51 13.36 -2.33
C LYS A 77 19.53 12.18 -1.36
N THR A 78 18.66 12.18 -0.36
CA THR A 78 18.59 11.10 0.64
C THR A 78 17.43 10.17 0.34
N PHE A 79 17.70 8.86 0.24
CA PHE A 79 16.65 7.86 0.07
C PHE A 79 15.85 7.66 1.36
N PHE A 80 14.53 7.63 1.25
CA PHE A 80 13.62 7.42 2.36
C PHE A 80 12.62 6.33 2.01
N PHE A 81 12.94 5.10 2.39
CA PHE A 81 12.09 3.92 2.21
C PHE A 81 11.09 3.74 3.36
N PRO A 82 9.77 3.82 3.12
CA PRO A 82 8.76 3.34 4.07
C PRO A 82 8.90 1.82 4.26
N GLY A 83 8.58 1.33 5.46
CA GLY A 83 8.71 -0.10 5.79
C GLY A 83 8.04 -0.49 7.11
N PHE A 84 8.06 -1.79 7.38
CA PHE A 84 7.33 -2.44 8.48
C PHE A 84 8.22 -2.81 9.67
N GLU A 85 9.52 -2.59 9.58
CA GLU A 85 10.53 -2.92 10.59
C GLU A 85 11.29 -1.67 11.03
N ALA A 86 11.99 -1.77 12.17
CA ALA A 86 12.89 -0.72 12.62
C ALA A 86 14.03 -0.49 11.60
N GLY A 87 14.54 0.74 11.54
CA GLY A 87 15.55 1.12 10.54
C GLY A 87 14.97 1.50 9.18
N THR A 88 13.65 1.46 9.02
CA THR A 88 12.94 2.01 7.85
C THR A 88 12.25 3.32 8.19
N GLY A 89 11.67 3.95 7.18
CA GLY A 89 10.87 5.16 7.30
C GLY A 89 9.56 4.95 8.06
N GLY A 90 9.12 3.72 8.34
CA GLY A 90 7.85 3.44 8.99
C GLY A 90 6.64 3.60 8.06
N LEU A 91 5.45 3.61 8.65
CA LEU A 91 4.18 3.68 7.94
C LEU A 91 3.48 5.02 8.17
N ILE A 92 2.71 5.49 7.18
CA ILE A 92 1.84 6.66 7.37
C ILE A 92 0.76 6.30 8.41
N ARG A 93 0.76 7.06 9.51
CA ARG A 93 -0.19 6.89 10.60
C ARG A 93 -0.45 8.24 11.26
N GLU A 94 -1.69 8.67 11.25
CA GLU A 94 -2.10 9.89 11.92
C GLU A 94 -2.11 9.72 13.44
N ARG A 95 -1.88 10.81 14.18
CA ARG A 95 -1.80 10.80 15.65
C ARG A 95 -3.07 10.33 16.35
N PHE A 96 -4.21 10.41 15.67
CA PHE A 96 -5.50 9.98 16.20
C PHE A 96 -5.78 8.49 15.96
N VAL A 97 -4.95 7.79 15.16
CA VAL A 97 -5.07 6.33 14.97
C VAL A 97 -4.70 5.64 16.27
N GLN A 98 -5.59 4.77 16.74
CA GLN A 98 -5.40 3.98 17.96
C GLN A 98 -5.43 2.49 17.61
N VAL A 99 -4.90 1.64 18.49
CA VAL A 99 -5.10 0.19 18.37
C VAL A 99 -6.61 -0.08 18.52
N PRO A 100 -7.29 -0.63 17.51
CA PRO A 100 -8.70 -0.94 17.63
C PRO A 100 -8.91 -2.10 18.61
N PRO A 101 -10.13 -2.29 19.14
CA PRO A 101 -10.45 -3.52 19.87
C PRO A 101 -10.25 -4.75 18.97
N PRO A 102 -9.99 -5.94 19.53
CA PRO A 102 -9.89 -7.18 18.77
C PRO A 102 -11.12 -7.38 17.87
N SER A 103 -10.88 -7.80 16.63
CA SER A 103 -11.96 -8.03 15.66
C SER A 103 -12.92 -9.12 16.15
N THR A 104 -14.21 -8.90 15.95
CA THR A 104 -15.30 -9.87 16.19
C THR A 104 -15.58 -10.73 14.96
N ALA A 105 -14.70 -10.75 13.95
CA ALA A 105 -14.84 -11.52 12.69
C ALA A 105 -14.99 -13.05 12.87
N THR A 106 -15.11 -13.54 14.10
CA THR A 106 -15.58 -14.89 14.44
C THR A 106 -17.09 -15.07 14.27
N HIS A 107 -17.87 -13.99 14.15
CA HIS A 107 -19.33 -14.04 14.02
C HIS A 107 -19.74 -14.03 12.55
N GLN A 108 -20.28 -15.15 12.08
CA GLN A 108 -20.93 -15.28 10.78
C GLN A 108 -22.40 -14.87 10.87
N PRO A 109 -22.98 -14.31 9.79
CA PRO A 109 -22.38 -14.13 8.47
C PRO A 109 -21.53 -12.83 8.34
N LEU A 110 -20.46 -12.89 7.53
CA LEU A 110 -19.45 -11.83 7.35
C LEU A 110 -19.87 -10.76 6.35
N ASN A 111 -19.55 -9.49 6.62
CA ASN A 111 -19.55 -8.43 5.62
C ASN A 111 -18.15 -8.28 5.04
N VAL A 112 -18.01 -8.49 3.73
CA VAL A 112 -16.70 -8.49 3.05
C VAL A 112 -16.57 -7.25 2.19
N PHE A 113 -15.47 -6.51 2.34
CA PHE A 113 -15.11 -5.42 1.45
C PHE A 113 -14.09 -5.88 0.42
N LEU A 114 -14.34 -5.65 -0.86
CA LEU A 114 -13.44 -6.02 -1.96
C LEU A 114 -13.02 -4.82 -2.80
N PHE A 115 -11.86 -4.27 -2.46
CA PHE A 115 -11.16 -3.24 -3.22
C PHE A 115 -9.94 -3.83 -3.92
N ALA A 116 -10.16 -4.31 -5.15
CA ALA A 116 -9.17 -5.02 -5.97
C ALA A 116 -9.07 -4.41 -7.38
N TYR A 117 -7.99 -4.70 -8.11
CA TYR A 117 -7.86 -4.43 -9.54
C TYR A 117 -8.80 -5.33 -10.34
N ASP A 118 -9.20 -4.87 -11.53
CA ASP A 118 -10.12 -5.60 -12.42
C ASP A 118 -9.41 -6.74 -13.18
N LEU A 119 -9.04 -7.78 -12.43
CA LEU A 119 -8.37 -8.98 -12.95
C LEU A 119 -9.32 -10.18 -12.97
N ARG A 120 -8.99 -11.18 -13.78
CA ARG A 120 -9.71 -12.47 -13.80
C ARG A 120 -9.68 -13.15 -12.43
N ALA A 121 -8.54 -13.10 -11.74
CA ALA A 121 -8.38 -13.64 -10.40
C ALA A 121 -9.33 -12.95 -9.39
N SER A 122 -9.40 -11.62 -9.41
CA SER A 122 -10.32 -10.83 -8.56
C SER A 122 -11.77 -11.25 -8.78
N ALA A 123 -12.20 -11.39 -10.03
CA ALA A 123 -13.56 -11.81 -10.35
C ALA A 123 -13.87 -13.25 -9.91
N ALA A 124 -12.91 -14.17 -10.05
CA ALA A 124 -13.07 -15.55 -9.60
C ALA A 124 -13.20 -15.63 -8.07
N VAL A 125 -12.36 -14.89 -7.34
CA VAL A 125 -12.44 -14.81 -5.86
C VAL A 125 -13.77 -14.19 -5.43
N ALA A 126 -14.19 -13.10 -6.06
CA ALA A 126 -15.48 -12.46 -5.79
C ALA A 126 -16.67 -13.43 -5.93
N SER A 127 -16.70 -14.25 -6.98
CA SER A 127 -17.77 -15.25 -7.19
C SER A 127 -17.86 -16.22 -6.01
N VAL A 128 -16.74 -16.80 -5.59
CA VAL A 128 -16.71 -17.77 -4.49
C VAL A 128 -17.08 -17.13 -3.15
N VAL A 129 -16.63 -15.90 -2.90
CA VAL A 129 -16.97 -15.15 -1.68
C VAL A 129 -18.46 -14.81 -1.66
N ALA A 130 -19.02 -14.33 -2.77
CA ALA A 130 -20.44 -13.99 -2.90
C ALA A 130 -21.37 -15.21 -2.71
N GLU A 131 -20.99 -16.37 -3.25
CA GLU A 131 -21.74 -17.61 -3.13
C GLU A 131 -21.64 -18.28 -1.75
N SER A 132 -20.64 -17.90 -0.94
CA SER A 132 -20.38 -18.50 0.36
C SER A 132 -21.54 -18.27 1.35
N PRO A 133 -22.06 -19.31 2.02
CA PRO A 133 -23.12 -19.16 3.02
C PRO A 133 -22.65 -18.38 4.26
N GLN A 134 -21.35 -18.34 4.52
CA GLN A 134 -20.74 -17.59 5.61
C GLN A 134 -20.63 -16.09 5.34
N VAL A 135 -20.96 -15.61 4.13
CA VAL A 135 -20.91 -14.20 3.74
C VAL A 135 -22.32 -13.63 3.67
N GLN A 136 -22.54 -12.51 4.34
CA GLN A 136 -23.78 -11.73 4.33
C GLN A 136 -23.85 -10.83 3.10
N ALA A 137 -22.76 -10.11 2.83
CA ALA A 137 -22.64 -9.16 1.74
C ALA A 137 -21.19 -9.08 1.25
N LEU A 138 -21.03 -8.95 -0.07
CA LEU A 138 -19.78 -8.61 -0.72
C LEU A 138 -19.91 -7.19 -1.28
N THR A 139 -19.26 -6.23 -0.65
CA THR A 139 -19.30 -4.83 -1.07
C THR A 139 -18.05 -4.47 -1.87
N VAL A 140 -18.25 -3.93 -3.07
CA VAL A 140 -17.18 -3.48 -3.97
C VAL A 140 -17.31 -1.98 -4.25
N PRO A 141 -16.22 -1.20 -4.27
CA PRO A 141 -16.29 0.19 -4.72
C PRO A 141 -16.69 0.28 -6.19
N ALA A 142 -17.47 1.31 -6.54
CA ALA A 142 -17.81 1.59 -7.93
C ALA A 142 -16.57 1.66 -8.84
N GLY A 143 -16.65 1.03 -10.01
CA GLY A 143 -15.58 0.96 -11.00
C GLY A 143 -15.64 -0.31 -11.84
N ALA A 144 -14.62 -0.52 -12.70
CA ALA A 144 -14.63 -1.58 -13.70
C ALA A 144 -14.85 -3.00 -13.13
N LEU A 145 -14.26 -3.30 -11.96
CA LEU A 145 -14.49 -4.60 -11.30
C LEU A 145 -15.97 -4.72 -10.88
N ALA A 146 -16.55 -3.69 -10.25
CA ALA A 146 -17.95 -3.72 -9.84
C ALA A 146 -18.90 -3.92 -11.04
N ASP A 147 -18.64 -3.23 -12.16
CA ASP A 147 -19.42 -3.37 -13.39
C ASP A 147 -19.36 -4.81 -13.93
N ARG A 148 -18.17 -5.41 -13.93
CA ARG A 148 -17.96 -6.81 -14.34
C ARG A 148 -18.73 -7.78 -13.43
N LEU A 149 -18.66 -7.59 -12.13
CA LEU A 149 -19.34 -8.46 -11.16
C LEU A 149 -20.86 -8.31 -11.21
N ALA A 150 -21.37 -7.09 -11.42
CA ALA A 150 -22.78 -6.83 -11.61
C ALA A 150 -23.30 -7.50 -12.90
N ALA A 151 -22.56 -7.43 -14.00
CA ALA A 151 -22.89 -8.13 -15.24
C ALA A 151 -22.90 -9.67 -15.08
N ALA A 152 -22.11 -10.20 -14.15
CA ALA A 152 -22.12 -11.62 -13.78
C ALA A 152 -23.28 -12.01 -12.84
N HIS A 153 -24.12 -11.06 -12.42
CA HIS A 153 -25.27 -11.27 -11.53
C HIS A 153 -24.89 -11.99 -10.23
N LEU A 154 -23.75 -11.64 -9.63
CA LEU A 154 -23.31 -12.26 -8.39
C LEU A 154 -24.30 -11.99 -7.24
N PRO A 155 -24.61 -13.01 -6.41
CA PRO A 155 -25.49 -12.83 -5.27
C PRO A 155 -24.82 -11.96 -4.20
N LYS A 156 -25.61 -11.26 -3.37
CA LYS A 156 -25.11 -10.49 -2.22
C LYS A 156 -24.10 -9.39 -2.57
N LEU A 157 -24.04 -8.99 -3.84
CA LEU A 157 -23.15 -7.94 -4.32
C LEU A 157 -23.77 -6.58 -3.99
N ASP A 158 -23.03 -5.78 -3.24
CA ASP A 158 -23.33 -4.36 -3.01
C ASP A 158 -22.25 -3.49 -3.66
N VAL A 159 -22.65 -2.34 -4.20
CA VAL A 159 -21.72 -1.37 -4.77
C VAL A 159 -21.62 -0.15 -3.85
N ALA A 160 -20.44 0.06 -3.26
CA ALA A 160 -20.16 1.23 -2.45
C ALA A 160 -19.88 2.46 -3.33
N ALA A 161 -20.42 3.60 -2.93
CA ALA A 161 -20.05 4.88 -3.49
C ALA A 161 -18.59 5.23 -3.12
N PHE A 162 -17.96 6.07 -3.94
CA PHE A 162 -16.67 6.65 -3.59
C PHE A 162 -16.79 7.50 -2.32
N VAL A 163 -15.85 7.33 -1.40
CA VAL A 163 -15.74 8.15 -0.18
C VAL A 163 -14.43 8.94 -0.20
N PRO A 164 -14.39 10.16 0.36
CA PRO A 164 -13.14 10.87 0.60
C PRO A 164 -12.19 10.05 1.49
N GLN A 165 -10.87 10.21 1.31
CA GLN A 165 -9.87 9.43 2.05
C GLN A 165 -10.03 9.50 3.57
N ARG A 166 -10.40 10.66 4.12
CA ARG A 166 -10.65 10.86 5.57
C ARG A 166 -11.82 10.03 6.12
N GLU A 167 -12.71 9.55 5.26
CA GLU A 167 -13.89 8.73 5.60
C GLU A 167 -13.65 7.25 5.27
N PHE A 168 -12.56 6.93 4.56
CA PHE A 168 -12.24 5.57 4.11
C PHE A 168 -12.01 4.61 5.28
N ASP A 169 -11.31 5.02 6.34
CA ASP A 169 -11.09 4.17 7.50
C ASP A 169 -12.38 3.82 8.24
N ALA A 170 -13.30 4.78 8.36
CA ALA A 170 -14.60 4.57 8.97
C ALA A 170 -15.44 3.58 8.15
N MET A 171 -15.32 3.64 6.82
CA MET A 171 -15.91 2.64 5.93
C MET A 171 -15.25 1.26 6.11
N LEU A 172 -13.92 1.14 6.14
CA LEU A 172 -13.27 -0.16 6.41
C LEU A 172 -13.66 -0.71 7.80
N ALA A 173 -13.91 0.16 8.76
CA ALA A 173 -14.36 -0.19 10.10
C ALA A 173 -15.75 -0.85 10.14
N SER A 174 -16.57 -0.79 9.08
CA SER A 174 -17.87 -1.47 9.03
C SER A 174 -17.85 -2.91 8.48
N PHE A 175 -16.71 -3.41 8.00
CA PHE A 175 -16.59 -4.75 7.39
C PHE A 175 -15.84 -5.74 8.26
N ASP A 176 -16.03 -7.04 8.08
CA ASP A 176 -15.40 -8.07 8.91
C ASP A 176 -14.09 -8.60 8.29
N LEU A 177 -14.01 -8.62 6.96
CA LEU A 177 -12.86 -9.06 6.17
C LEU A 177 -12.60 -8.09 5.02
N LEU A 178 -11.34 -7.71 4.84
CA LEU A 178 -10.93 -6.69 3.88
C LEU A 178 -10.07 -7.29 2.76
N PHE A 179 -10.45 -7.11 1.50
CA PHE A 179 -9.55 -7.26 0.37
C PHE A 179 -9.18 -5.85 -0.08
N VAL A 180 -7.89 -5.54 -0.08
CA VAL A 180 -7.36 -4.20 -0.35
C VAL A 180 -6.24 -4.27 -1.38
N ARG A 181 -5.88 -3.13 -1.98
CA ARG A 181 -4.91 -3.08 -3.08
C ARG A 181 -3.94 -1.91 -3.00
N GLY A 182 -2.82 -2.02 -3.70
CA GLY A 182 -1.80 -0.95 -3.72
C GLY A 182 -1.24 -0.68 -2.32
N GLU A 183 -0.77 0.54 -2.05
CA GLU A 183 -0.03 0.83 -0.80
C GLU A 183 -0.89 1.48 0.28
N ASP A 184 -1.61 2.56 -0.05
CA ASP A 184 -2.38 3.31 0.95
C ASP A 184 -3.46 2.43 1.61
N SER A 185 -4.27 1.72 0.82
CA SER A 185 -5.33 0.88 1.38
C SER A 185 -4.82 -0.37 2.12
N LEU A 186 -3.59 -0.84 1.81
CA LEU A 186 -2.91 -1.84 2.64
C LEU A 186 -2.62 -1.27 4.03
N VAL A 187 -2.00 -0.08 4.10
CA VAL A 187 -1.69 0.58 5.37
C VAL A 187 -2.96 0.88 6.16
N ARG A 188 -4.03 1.35 5.50
CA ARG A 188 -5.32 1.59 6.15
C ARG A 188 -5.93 0.29 6.70
N ALA A 189 -5.87 -0.81 5.95
CA ALA A 189 -6.34 -2.13 6.42
C ALA A 189 -5.57 -2.62 7.65
N ILE A 190 -4.24 -2.43 7.69
CA ILE A 190 -3.43 -2.74 8.88
C ILE A 190 -3.98 -1.98 10.09
N TRP A 191 -4.25 -0.67 9.97
CA TRP A 191 -4.74 0.11 11.10
C TRP A 191 -6.14 -0.27 11.60
N THR A 192 -6.92 -1.04 10.82
CA THR A 192 -8.20 -1.59 11.30
C THR A 192 -8.06 -2.78 12.24
N GLY A 193 -6.89 -3.46 12.29
CA GLY A 193 -6.72 -4.68 13.07
C GLY A 193 -7.59 -5.86 12.65
N LYS A 194 -8.18 -5.79 11.45
CA LYS A 194 -9.04 -6.84 10.88
C LYS A 194 -8.26 -7.77 9.98
N PRO A 195 -8.73 -9.02 9.79
CA PRO A 195 -8.17 -9.88 8.76
C PRO A 195 -8.28 -9.20 7.40
N PHE A 196 -7.20 -9.29 6.61
CA PHE A 196 -7.17 -8.72 5.28
C PHE A 196 -6.43 -9.61 4.28
N VAL A 197 -6.66 -9.34 2.99
CA VAL A 197 -5.97 -9.94 1.85
C VAL A 197 -5.48 -8.81 0.95
N TRP A 198 -4.18 -8.79 0.66
CA TRP A 198 -3.59 -7.74 -0.15
C TRP A 198 -3.44 -8.17 -1.62
N GLN A 199 -3.94 -7.34 -2.53
CA GLN A 199 -3.61 -7.40 -3.95
C GLN A 199 -2.58 -6.32 -4.29
N ILE A 200 -1.32 -6.73 -4.41
CA ILE A 200 -0.24 -5.81 -4.79
C ILE A 200 -0.46 -5.30 -6.22
N TYR A 201 0.06 -4.10 -6.54
CA TYR A 201 -0.04 -3.55 -7.89
C TYR A 201 0.64 -4.49 -8.90
N PRO A 202 -0.08 -5.01 -9.91
CA PRO A 202 0.52 -5.85 -10.93
C PRO A 202 1.53 -5.05 -11.75
N GLN A 203 2.74 -5.57 -11.87
CA GLN A 203 3.81 -5.01 -12.68
C GLN A 203 4.26 -6.01 -13.73
N ASP A 204 4.79 -5.49 -14.84
CA ASP A 204 5.41 -6.27 -15.90
C ASP A 204 6.52 -7.18 -15.33
N ASP A 205 6.79 -8.28 -16.02
CA ASP A 205 7.79 -9.29 -15.65
C ASP A 205 7.66 -9.85 -14.22
N ARG A 206 6.51 -9.67 -13.58
CA ARG A 206 6.18 -10.22 -12.25
C ARG A 206 7.10 -9.72 -11.13
N VAL A 207 7.71 -8.53 -11.31
CA VAL A 207 8.60 -7.92 -10.31
C VAL A 207 7.91 -7.58 -8.99
N HIS A 208 6.57 -7.57 -8.97
CA HIS A 208 5.76 -7.40 -7.77
C HIS A 208 5.70 -8.66 -6.88
N TRP A 209 6.04 -9.86 -7.39
CA TRP A 209 5.95 -11.10 -6.62
C TRP A 209 6.94 -11.15 -5.45
N PRO A 210 8.25 -10.84 -5.64
CA PRO A 210 9.18 -10.81 -4.51
C PRO A 210 8.76 -9.83 -3.41
N LYS A 211 8.17 -8.68 -3.78
CA LYS A 211 7.65 -7.69 -2.82
C LYS A 211 6.46 -8.22 -2.02
N LEU A 212 5.56 -8.99 -2.66
CA LEU A 212 4.48 -9.69 -1.96
C LEU A 212 5.01 -10.78 -1.02
N GLU A 213 5.95 -11.61 -1.48
CA GLU A 213 6.53 -12.67 -0.65
C GLU A 213 7.28 -12.11 0.55
N ALA A 214 8.07 -11.04 0.37
CA ALA A 214 8.75 -10.37 1.47
C ALA A 214 7.76 -9.86 2.52
N PHE A 215 6.61 -9.33 2.08
CA PHE A 215 5.55 -8.94 3.00
C PHE A 215 4.92 -10.14 3.71
N LEU A 216 4.60 -11.23 2.99
CA LEU A 216 4.02 -12.44 3.58
C LEU A 216 4.97 -13.09 4.59
N ASP A 217 6.28 -13.16 4.29
CA ASP A 217 7.32 -13.70 5.18
C ASP A 217 7.45 -12.90 6.47
N LEU A 218 7.22 -11.59 6.41
CA LEU A 218 7.21 -10.72 7.57
C LEU A 218 5.89 -10.78 8.33
N TYR A 219 4.77 -10.64 7.63
CA TYR A 219 3.42 -10.61 8.20
C TYR A 219 3.10 -11.92 8.90
N CYS A 220 3.31 -13.07 8.26
CA CYS A 220 2.95 -14.39 8.80
C CYS A 220 3.78 -14.84 10.02
N ARG A 221 4.79 -14.07 10.46
CA ARG A 221 5.61 -14.44 11.64
C ARG A 221 4.71 -14.64 12.88
N GLY A 222 4.77 -15.84 13.44
CA GLY A 222 4.00 -16.23 14.63
C GLY A 222 2.55 -16.64 14.36
N LEU A 223 2.17 -16.87 13.09
CA LEU A 223 0.95 -17.60 12.71
C LEU A 223 1.25 -19.11 12.71
N ALA A 224 0.27 -19.97 13.03
CA ALA A 224 0.48 -21.41 12.97
C ALA A 224 0.67 -21.87 11.51
N PRO A 225 1.50 -22.89 11.23
CA PRO A 225 1.79 -23.31 9.85
C PRO A 225 0.57 -23.61 8.97
N PRO A 226 -0.52 -24.25 9.47
CA PRO A 226 -1.74 -24.44 8.68
C PRO A 226 -2.43 -23.13 8.30
N ALA A 227 -2.56 -22.20 9.24
CA ALA A 227 -3.18 -20.88 9.00
C ALA A 227 -2.32 -20.02 8.07
N GLU A 228 -0.99 -20.08 8.19
CA GLU A 228 -0.07 -19.44 7.25
C GLU A 228 -0.23 -19.98 5.84
N SER A 229 -0.21 -21.30 5.66
CA SER A 229 -0.38 -21.90 4.33
C SER A 229 -1.72 -21.53 3.71
N SER A 230 -2.80 -21.57 4.51
CA SER A 230 -4.13 -21.14 4.08
C SER A 230 -4.16 -19.69 3.60
N LEU A 231 -3.58 -18.78 4.39
CA LEU A 231 -3.49 -17.36 4.07
C LEU A 231 -2.70 -17.13 2.78
N ARG A 232 -1.50 -17.69 2.67
CA ARG A 232 -0.63 -17.56 1.49
C ARG A 232 -1.33 -18.04 0.22
N ARG A 233 -2.00 -19.20 0.25
CA ARG A 233 -2.74 -19.72 -0.92
C ARG A 233 -3.82 -18.77 -1.40
N LEU A 234 -4.62 -18.16 -0.50
CA LEU A 234 -5.64 -17.19 -0.89
C LEU A 234 -5.01 -15.91 -1.47
N TRP A 235 -3.93 -15.41 -0.86
CA TRP A 235 -3.20 -14.24 -1.32
C TRP A 235 -2.57 -14.44 -2.70
N HIS A 236 -1.86 -15.56 -2.91
CA HIS A 236 -1.32 -15.91 -4.23
C HIS A 236 -2.44 -16.03 -5.26
N ARG A 237 -3.56 -16.65 -4.88
CA ARG A 237 -4.69 -16.82 -5.80
C ARG A 237 -5.31 -15.50 -6.23
N LEU A 238 -5.44 -14.53 -5.33
CA LEU A 238 -5.91 -13.18 -5.65
C LEU A 238 -4.93 -12.42 -6.57
N ASN A 239 -3.63 -12.65 -6.40
CA ASN A 239 -2.56 -12.02 -7.18
C ASN A 239 -2.15 -12.81 -8.44
N ASP A 240 -2.91 -13.86 -8.78
CA ASP A 240 -2.63 -14.76 -9.92
C ASP A 240 -1.20 -15.35 -9.93
N ILE A 241 -0.65 -15.58 -8.74
CA ILE A 241 0.66 -16.20 -8.54
C ILE A 241 0.47 -17.73 -8.53
N PRO A 242 1.16 -18.48 -9.42
CA PRO A 242 1.23 -19.93 -9.32
C PRO A 242 1.92 -20.30 -8.00
N SER A 243 1.21 -20.99 -7.13
CA SER A 243 1.79 -21.48 -5.87
C SER A 243 2.04 -22.97 -5.99
N GLU A 244 3.26 -23.42 -5.69
CA GLU A 244 3.58 -24.84 -5.53
C GLU A 244 2.76 -25.49 -4.40
N GLN A 245 2.21 -24.67 -3.49
CA GLN A 245 1.35 -25.10 -2.39
C GLN A 245 -0.13 -25.30 -2.81
N ILE A 246 -0.52 -24.85 -4.01
CA ILE A 246 -1.82 -25.19 -4.61
C ILE A 246 -1.63 -26.51 -5.36
N VAL A 247 -1.82 -27.62 -4.65
CA VAL A 247 -1.60 -28.96 -5.19
C VAL A 247 -2.79 -29.38 -6.06
N GLY A 248 -2.58 -29.49 -7.37
CA GLY A 248 -3.55 -30.05 -8.31
C GLY A 248 -4.73 -29.13 -8.65
N SER A 249 -5.89 -29.72 -8.97
CA SER A 249 -7.12 -29.02 -9.35
C SER A 249 -7.94 -28.53 -8.14
N GLU A 250 -7.28 -28.00 -7.10
CA GLU A 250 -7.99 -27.51 -5.92
C GLU A 250 -8.93 -26.36 -6.32
N SER A 251 -10.22 -26.58 -6.13
CA SER A 251 -11.23 -25.57 -6.48
C SER A 251 -11.10 -24.36 -5.56
N LEU A 252 -11.30 -23.17 -6.10
CA LEU A 252 -11.29 -21.91 -5.34
C LEU A 252 -12.25 -21.92 -4.13
N GLY A 253 -13.38 -22.63 -4.24
CA GLY A 253 -14.29 -22.87 -3.11
C GLY A 253 -13.64 -23.56 -1.92
N ARG A 254 -12.76 -24.54 -2.14
CA ARG A 254 -12.03 -25.23 -1.06
C ARG A 254 -11.00 -24.32 -0.40
N LEU A 255 -10.24 -23.57 -1.20
CA LEU A 255 -9.29 -22.57 -0.68
C LEU A 255 -10.00 -21.54 0.20
N TRP A 256 -11.18 -21.08 -0.21
CA TRP A 256 -11.99 -20.17 0.59
C TRP A 256 -12.50 -20.80 1.90
N GLN A 257 -13.02 -22.04 1.86
CA GLN A 257 -13.47 -22.74 3.06
C GLN A 257 -12.33 -23.03 4.04
N ASP A 258 -11.15 -23.37 3.52
CA ASP A 258 -9.93 -23.56 4.29
C ASP A 258 -9.52 -22.23 4.98
N TYR A 259 -9.51 -21.12 4.24
CA TYR A 259 -9.25 -19.79 4.81
C TYR A 259 -10.26 -19.43 5.91
N LEU A 260 -11.55 -19.68 5.69
CA LEU A 260 -12.59 -19.45 6.70
C LEU A 260 -12.39 -20.29 7.97
N SER A 261 -11.88 -21.52 7.83
CA SER A 261 -11.60 -22.39 8.99
C SER A 261 -10.48 -21.85 9.88
N HIS A 262 -9.56 -21.05 9.31
CA HIS A 262 -8.46 -20.40 10.01
C HIS A 262 -8.71 -18.91 10.31
N LEU A 263 -9.84 -18.34 9.86
CA LEU A 263 -10.16 -16.91 10.03
C LEU A 263 -10.10 -16.42 11.50
N PRO A 264 -10.58 -17.17 12.52
CA PRO A 264 -10.43 -16.74 13.91
C PRO A 264 -8.97 -16.50 14.34
N GLU A 265 -8.06 -17.39 13.93
CA GLU A 265 -6.63 -17.24 14.23
C GLU A 265 -6.02 -16.07 13.45
N ILE A 266 -6.37 -15.95 12.17
CA ILE A 266 -5.92 -14.85 11.30
C ILE A 266 -6.40 -13.49 11.83
N ALA A 267 -7.61 -13.40 12.39
CA ALA A 267 -8.15 -12.18 12.99
C ALA A 267 -7.37 -11.78 14.26
N VAL A 268 -7.06 -12.74 15.14
CA VAL A 268 -6.19 -12.50 16.31
C VAL A 268 -4.80 -12.06 15.87
N HIS A 269 -4.25 -12.70 14.83
CA HIS A 269 -2.97 -12.35 14.25
C HIS A 269 -2.94 -10.92 13.69
N ALA A 270 -3.95 -10.52 12.91
CA ALA A 270 -4.04 -9.18 12.33
C ALA A 270 -4.10 -8.08 13.41
N HIS A 271 -4.84 -8.33 14.50
CA HIS A 271 -4.88 -7.43 15.66
C HIS A 271 -3.52 -7.30 16.33
N ARG A 272 -2.83 -8.44 16.57
CA ARG A 272 -1.48 -8.47 17.15
C ARG A 272 -0.46 -7.76 16.25
N TRP A 273 -0.55 -7.95 14.94
CA TRP A 273 0.28 -7.27 13.95
C TRP A 273 0.08 -5.75 14.01
N THR A 274 -1.16 -5.29 14.10
CA THR A 274 -1.48 -3.86 14.28
C THR A 274 -0.84 -3.32 15.54
N ALA A 275 -0.99 -4.03 16.66
CA ALA A 275 -0.39 -3.65 17.93
C ALA A 275 1.15 -3.64 17.91
N SER A 276 1.80 -4.48 17.09
CA SER A 276 3.26 -4.43 16.93
C SER A 276 3.70 -3.24 16.08
N GLN A 277 3.03 -2.96 14.97
CA GLN A 277 3.28 -1.80 14.11
C GLN A 277 3.05 -0.47 14.86
N MET A 278 2.10 -0.44 15.80
CA MET A 278 1.87 0.71 16.68
C MET A 278 3.03 1.08 17.59
N LYS A 279 3.97 0.14 17.83
CA LYS A 279 5.18 0.40 18.63
C LYS A 279 6.27 1.13 17.84
N LEU A 280 6.19 1.10 16.50
CA LEU A 280 7.13 1.80 15.64
C LEU A 280 6.71 3.27 15.47
N PRO A 281 7.68 4.20 15.34
CA PRO A 281 7.38 5.57 14.94
C PRO A 281 6.73 5.60 13.56
N ASP A 282 5.78 6.52 13.37
CA ASP A 282 5.14 6.75 12.08
C ASP A 282 6.07 7.48 11.10
N LEU A 283 5.70 7.43 9.82
CA LEU A 283 6.49 8.01 8.73
C LEU A 283 6.76 9.49 8.90
N ALA A 284 5.74 10.27 9.28
CA ALA A 284 5.90 11.71 9.44
C ALA A 284 6.82 12.04 10.64
N SER A 285 6.72 11.27 11.73
CA SER A 285 7.62 11.41 12.88
C SER A 285 9.07 11.06 12.53
N ASN A 286 9.31 9.97 11.79
CA ASN A 286 10.66 9.61 11.33
C ASN A 286 11.25 10.64 10.37
N LEU A 287 10.43 11.15 9.44
CA LEU A 287 10.82 12.21 8.52
C LEU A 287 11.21 13.48 9.28
N SER A 288 10.38 13.92 10.24
CA SER A 288 10.67 15.08 11.10
C SER A 288 11.97 14.91 11.88
N ALA A 289 12.17 13.73 12.50
CA ALA A 289 13.39 13.42 13.25
C ALA A 289 14.64 13.45 12.36
N TRP A 290 14.54 12.98 11.12
CA TRP A 290 15.63 13.04 10.14
C TRP A 290 15.98 14.49 9.77
N VAL A 291 14.97 15.33 9.48
CA VAL A 291 15.19 16.76 9.18
C VAL A 291 15.87 17.47 10.35
N GLU A 292 15.36 17.29 11.56
CA GLU A 292 15.92 17.91 12.77
C GLU A 292 17.36 17.49 13.07
N LYS A 293 17.72 16.24 12.76
CA LYS A 293 19.08 15.74 12.90
C LYS A 293 20.00 16.31 11.83
N SER A 294 19.53 16.35 10.58
CA SER A 294 20.30 16.85 9.44
C SER A 294 20.60 18.35 9.56
N ALA A 295 19.68 19.13 10.15
CA ALA A 295 19.91 20.54 10.45
C ALA A 295 20.97 20.80 11.55
N LYS A 296 21.33 19.80 12.35
CA LYS A 296 22.32 19.91 13.46
C LYS A 296 23.71 19.38 13.07
N SER A 297 23.84 18.72 11.93
CA SER A 297 25.10 18.23 11.40
C SER A 297 25.70 19.30 10.48
N PRO A 298 26.80 19.98 10.88
CA PRO A 298 27.42 21.05 10.09
C PRO A 298 28.10 20.56 8.81
#